data_AF-A0A5J4U4Y0-F1
#
_entry.id   AF-A0A5J4U4Y0-F1
#
_cell.length_a   1.000
_cell.length_b   1.000
_cell.length_c   1.000
_cell.angle_alpha   90.00
_cell.angle_beta   90.00
_cell.angle_gamma   90.00
#
_symmetry.space_group_name_H-M   'P 1'
#
loop_
_entity.id
_entity.type
_entity.pdbx_description
1 polymer ?
#
loop_
_entity_poly.entity_id
_entity_poly.type
_entity_poly.pdbx_seq_one_letter_code
_entity_poly.pdbx_strand_id
1 'polypeptide(L)'
;AQDLRKSFTIDDVANDDIILAQEGQCNFLYSLIENRKDDEFRKGLFKSGVADSILFILESRKLQQITESYIDLFLQMSVPCGDEVKQMIFVQKPYPTLLKLFGRIDPYIIKLAALSIFNILGAGINRTPASTPHPPFEVMQQLNEIDKLFMLFKKTDVDNYTIDTAAVCVGRLF
;
A
#
# COMPACT_ATOMS: atom_id res chain seq x y z
N ALA A 1 -7.68 -14.77 -5.08
CA ALA A 1 -7.65 -13.51 -5.86
C ALA A 1 -8.97 -13.20 -6.57
N GLN A 2 -9.66 -14.20 -7.16
CA GLN A 2 -10.95 -13.97 -7.84
C GLN A 2 -12.03 -13.39 -6.90
N ASP A 3 -12.17 -13.95 -5.69
CA ASP A 3 -13.17 -13.46 -4.72
C ASP A 3 -12.92 -12.02 -4.26
N LEU A 4 -11.65 -11.64 -4.07
CA LEU A 4 -11.25 -10.25 -3.78
C LEU A 4 -11.62 -9.27 -4.90
N ARG A 5 -11.83 -9.72 -6.14
CA ARG A 5 -12.21 -8.83 -7.27
C ARG A 5 -13.71 -8.71 -7.48
N LYS A 6 -14.52 -9.33 -6.64
CA LYS A 6 -15.97 -9.20 -6.76
C LYS A 6 -16.33 -7.71 -6.73
N SER A 7 -16.90 -7.24 -7.84
CA SER A 7 -17.25 -5.84 -8.05
C SER A 7 -18.52 -5.49 -7.27
N PHE A 8 -18.64 -4.23 -6.89
CA PHE A 8 -19.85 -3.73 -6.28
C PHE A 8 -21.00 -3.67 -7.29
N THR A 9 -22.18 -3.91 -6.80
CA THR A 9 -23.44 -3.82 -7.52
C THR A 9 -24.11 -2.48 -7.22
N ILE A 10 -25.25 -2.22 -7.88
CA ILE A 10 -26.10 -1.07 -7.59
C ILE A 10 -26.83 -1.20 -6.24
N ASP A 11 -26.82 -2.38 -5.62
CA ASP A 11 -27.44 -2.67 -4.34
C ASP A 11 -26.40 -2.54 -3.21
N ASP A 12 -26.58 -1.55 -2.35
CA ASP A 12 -25.68 -1.27 -1.23
C ASP A 12 -25.65 -2.41 -0.19
N VAL A 13 -26.76 -3.12 0.05
CA VAL A 13 -26.81 -4.24 1.00
C VAL A 13 -25.99 -5.42 0.47
N ALA A 14 -26.12 -5.71 -0.83
CA ALA A 14 -25.29 -6.73 -1.46
C ALA A 14 -23.80 -6.36 -1.45
N ASN A 15 -23.46 -5.07 -1.41
CA ASN A 15 -22.07 -4.61 -1.30
C ASN A 15 -21.51 -4.82 0.10
N ASP A 16 -22.31 -4.68 1.16
CA ASP A 16 -21.87 -4.95 2.54
C ASP A 16 -21.45 -6.42 2.71
N ASP A 17 -22.23 -7.37 2.17
CA ASP A 17 -21.87 -8.79 2.18
C ASP A 17 -20.56 -9.07 1.41
N ILE A 18 -20.33 -8.34 0.31
CA ILE A 18 -19.09 -8.44 -0.46
C ILE A 18 -17.91 -7.90 0.37
N ILE A 19 -18.08 -6.76 1.03
CA ILE A 19 -17.05 -6.17 1.90
C ILE A 19 -16.69 -7.14 3.01
N LEU A 20 -17.68 -7.65 3.76
CA LEU A 20 -17.47 -8.59 4.87
C LEU A 20 -16.72 -9.85 4.43
N ALA A 21 -17.09 -10.42 3.28
CA ALA A 21 -16.39 -11.59 2.75
C ALA A 21 -14.92 -11.28 2.40
N GLN A 22 -14.66 -10.13 1.79
CA GLN A 22 -13.31 -9.73 1.40
C GLN A 22 -12.45 -9.35 2.60
N GLU A 23 -13.03 -8.69 3.61
CA GLU A 23 -12.37 -8.42 4.89
C GLU A 23 -11.97 -9.71 5.59
N GLY A 24 -12.88 -10.70 5.66
CA GLY A 24 -12.58 -12.02 6.21
C GLY A 24 -11.40 -12.69 5.50
N GLN A 25 -11.34 -12.61 4.17
CA GLN A 25 -10.21 -13.14 3.40
C GLN A 25 -8.91 -12.37 3.69
N CYS A 26 -8.98 -11.03 3.76
CA CYS A 26 -7.81 -10.21 4.05
C CYS A 26 -7.25 -10.47 5.45
N ASN A 27 -8.12 -10.54 6.45
CA ASN A 27 -7.76 -10.81 7.84
C ASN A 27 -7.19 -12.22 8.00
N PHE A 28 -7.74 -13.21 7.28
CA PHE A 28 -7.18 -14.55 7.26
C PHE A 28 -5.75 -14.55 6.70
N LEU A 29 -5.54 -13.95 5.52
CA LEU A 29 -4.20 -13.87 4.93
C LEU A 29 -3.22 -13.07 5.79
N TYR A 30 -3.69 -11.99 6.42
CA TYR A 30 -2.93 -11.20 7.38
C TYR A 30 -2.41 -12.10 8.51
N SER A 31 -3.29 -12.91 9.12
CA SER A 31 -2.92 -13.82 10.21
C SER A 31 -1.84 -14.85 9.82
N LEU A 32 -1.71 -15.15 8.52
CA LEU A 32 -0.72 -16.08 8.01
C LEU A 32 0.66 -15.45 7.79
N ILE A 33 0.75 -14.12 7.66
CA ILE A 33 1.99 -13.41 7.29
C ILE A 33 2.50 -12.40 8.32
N GLU A 34 1.63 -11.92 9.19
CA GLU A 34 1.98 -10.96 10.24
C GLU A 34 3.13 -11.49 11.10
N ASN A 35 4.14 -10.64 11.36
CA ASN A 35 5.32 -10.96 12.18
C ASN A 35 6.15 -12.17 11.71
N ARG A 36 5.93 -12.67 10.48
CA ARG A 36 6.67 -13.80 9.91
C ARG A 36 7.56 -13.36 8.78
N LYS A 37 8.84 -13.71 8.84
CA LYS A 37 9.78 -13.57 7.72
C LYS A 37 9.67 -14.77 6.79
N ASP A 38 8.55 -14.84 6.06
CA ASP A 38 8.26 -15.87 5.07
C ASP A 38 8.12 -15.21 3.69
N ASP A 39 9.25 -15.13 2.98
CA ASP A 39 9.29 -14.54 1.65
C ASP A 39 8.64 -15.45 0.61
N GLU A 40 8.73 -16.78 0.75
CA GLU A 40 8.16 -17.72 -0.21
C GLU A 40 6.63 -17.66 -0.18
N PHE A 41 6.03 -17.58 1.00
CA PHE A 41 4.59 -17.36 1.11
C PHE A 41 4.17 -16.02 0.50
N ARG A 42 4.91 -14.93 0.78
CA ARG A 42 4.64 -13.61 0.17
C ARG A 42 4.75 -13.65 -1.36
N LYS A 43 5.79 -14.28 -1.90
CA LYS A 43 5.91 -14.53 -3.36
C LYS A 43 4.70 -15.29 -3.90
N GLY A 44 4.18 -16.26 -3.16
CA GLY A 44 2.93 -16.97 -3.47
C GLY A 44 1.72 -16.03 -3.55
N LEU A 45 1.58 -15.07 -2.64
CA LEU A 45 0.52 -14.05 -2.69
C LEU A 45 0.63 -13.16 -3.94
N PHE A 46 1.85 -12.76 -4.34
CA PHE A 46 2.04 -12.01 -5.58
C PHE A 46 1.69 -12.86 -6.82
N LYS A 47 2.22 -14.10 -6.89
CA LYS A 47 1.99 -15.02 -8.02
C LYS A 47 0.51 -15.39 -8.18
N SER A 48 -0.23 -15.45 -7.08
CA SER A 48 -1.67 -15.75 -7.10
C SER A 48 -2.55 -14.53 -7.41
N GLY A 49 -1.96 -13.34 -7.58
CA GLY A 49 -2.69 -12.10 -7.90
C GLY A 49 -3.38 -11.43 -6.71
N VAL A 50 -3.04 -11.80 -5.47
CA VAL A 50 -3.63 -11.18 -4.27
C VAL A 50 -3.24 -9.71 -4.17
N ALA A 51 -1.96 -9.37 -4.33
CA ALA A 51 -1.48 -7.98 -4.30
C ALA A 51 -2.20 -7.10 -5.34
N ASP A 52 -2.31 -7.61 -6.57
CA ASP A 52 -2.97 -6.92 -7.68
C ASP A 52 -4.47 -6.72 -7.40
N SER A 53 -5.15 -7.73 -6.82
CA SER A 53 -6.55 -7.57 -6.40
C SER A 53 -6.73 -6.52 -5.29
N ILE A 54 -5.81 -6.43 -4.33
CA ILE A 54 -5.87 -5.41 -3.27
C ILE A 54 -5.69 -4.02 -3.87
N LEU A 55 -4.68 -3.83 -4.74
CA LEU A 55 -4.46 -2.54 -5.41
C LEU A 55 -5.66 -2.15 -6.27
N PHE A 56 -6.27 -3.10 -6.99
CA PHE A 56 -7.50 -2.87 -7.73
C PHE A 56 -8.65 -2.40 -6.83
N ILE A 57 -8.84 -2.99 -5.64
CA ILE A 57 -9.86 -2.54 -4.68
C ILE A 57 -9.59 -1.09 -4.26
N LEU A 58 -8.36 -0.77 -3.85
CA LEU A 58 -7.98 0.56 -3.38
C LEU A 58 -8.11 1.63 -4.48
N GLU A 59 -7.83 1.25 -5.73
CA GLU A 59 -7.93 2.14 -6.89
C GLU A 59 -9.38 2.35 -7.33
N SER A 60 -10.17 1.29 -7.41
CA SER A 60 -11.53 1.34 -7.99
C SER A 60 -12.59 1.92 -7.03
N ARG A 61 -12.40 1.80 -5.71
CA ARG A 61 -13.40 2.21 -4.73
C ARG A 61 -13.40 3.69 -4.42
N LYS A 62 -14.57 4.18 -4.01
CA LYS A 62 -14.68 5.46 -3.29
C LYS A 62 -13.94 5.32 -1.97
N LEU A 63 -13.32 6.42 -1.50
CA LEU A 63 -12.52 6.40 -0.28
C LEU A 63 -13.30 5.87 0.94
N GLN A 64 -14.60 6.19 1.03
CA GLN A 64 -15.47 5.74 2.13
C GLN A 64 -15.76 4.23 2.13
N GLN A 65 -15.44 3.52 1.05
CA GLN A 65 -15.67 2.09 0.88
C GLN A 65 -14.39 1.25 1.02
N ILE A 66 -13.27 1.92 1.31
CA ILE A 66 -11.99 1.28 1.58
C ILE A 66 -11.93 1.03 3.08
N THR A 67 -11.73 -0.23 3.44
CA THR A 67 -11.62 -0.65 4.83
C THR A 67 -10.16 -0.96 5.18
N GLU A 68 -9.87 -0.99 6.48
CA GLU A 68 -8.52 -1.16 7.00
C GLU A 68 -7.89 -2.49 6.54
N SER A 69 -8.69 -3.57 6.51
CA SER A 69 -8.23 -4.92 6.17
C SER A 69 -7.49 -5.00 4.84
N TYR A 70 -7.89 -4.21 3.83
CA TYR A 70 -7.24 -4.22 2.52
C TYR A 70 -5.83 -3.63 2.58
N ILE A 71 -5.70 -2.45 3.17
CA ILE A 71 -4.42 -1.74 3.22
C ILE A 71 -3.47 -2.36 4.25
N ASP A 72 -4.00 -2.95 5.32
CA ASP A 72 -3.20 -3.62 6.34
C ASP A 72 -2.56 -4.92 5.79
N LEU A 73 -3.34 -5.72 5.05
CA LEU A 73 -2.78 -6.87 4.33
C LEU A 73 -1.67 -6.43 3.36
N PHE A 74 -1.90 -5.36 2.59
CA PHE A 74 -0.88 -4.84 1.68
C PHE A 74 0.39 -4.39 2.42
N LEU A 75 0.25 -3.72 3.56
CA LEU A 75 1.37 -3.33 4.42
C LEU A 75 2.16 -4.56 4.88
N GLN A 76 1.51 -5.60 5.39
CA GLN A 76 2.19 -6.82 5.84
C GLN A 76 2.86 -7.61 4.70
N MET A 77 2.37 -7.46 3.47
CA MET A 77 3.06 -8.01 2.30
C MET A 77 4.39 -7.28 2.02
N SER A 78 4.58 -6.07 2.55
CA SER A 78 5.81 -5.26 2.43
C SER A 78 6.80 -5.42 3.60
N VAL A 79 6.42 -6.08 4.71
CA VAL A 79 7.28 -6.22 5.89
C VAL A 79 6.90 -7.41 6.79
N PRO A 80 7.87 -8.08 7.47
CA PRO A 80 9.28 -8.12 7.12
C PRO A 80 9.46 -8.95 5.84
N CYS A 81 10.09 -8.38 4.82
CA CYS A 81 10.36 -9.10 3.59
C CYS A 81 11.74 -8.82 3.02
N GLY A 82 12.25 -9.80 2.28
CA GLY A 82 13.48 -9.69 1.53
C GLY A 82 13.35 -8.84 0.28
N ASP A 83 14.50 -8.64 -0.30
CA ASP A 83 14.76 -7.70 -1.38
C ASP A 83 14.04 -8.07 -2.69
N GLU A 84 13.86 -9.37 -2.96
CA GLU A 84 13.09 -9.87 -4.10
C GLU A 84 11.60 -9.56 -3.95
N VAL A 85 11.03 -9.77 -2.77
CA VAL A 85 9.61 -9.46 -2.48
C VAL A 85 9.36 -7.96 -2.66
N LYS A 86 10.25 -7.11 -2.17
CA LYS A 86 10.14 -5.66 -2.39
C LYS A 86 10.15 -5.28 -3.88
N GLN A 87 10.97 -5.97 -4.69
CA GLN A 87 10.95 -5.77 -6.14
C GLN A 87 9.61 -6.18 -6.76
N MET A 88 9.03 -7.30 -6.30
CA MET A 88 7.70 -7.72 -6.76
C MET A 88 6.64 -6.69 -6.43
N ILE A 89 6.71 -6.05 -5.26
CA ILE A 89 5.81 -4.96 -4.87
C ILE A 89 5.99 -3.76 -5.80
N PHE A 90 7.23 -3.35 -6.05
CA PHE A 90 7.53 -2.20 -6.92
C PHE A 90 6.96 -2.39 -8.33
N VAL A 91 7.05 -3.59 -8.90
CA VAL A 91 6.52 -3.92 -10.24
C VAL A 91 5.00 -3.82 -10.30
N GLN A 92 4.28 -3.94 -9.18
CA GLN A 92 2.82 -3.72 -9.12
C GLN A 92 2.43 -2.24 -9.28
N LYS A 93 3.40 -1.32 -9.36
CA LYS A 93 3.18 0.13 -9.47
C LYS A 93 2.21 0.67 -8.41
N PRO A 94 2.48 0.44 -7.11
CA PRO A 94 1.51 0.73 -6.05
C PRO A 94 1.38 2.22 -5.73
N TYR A 95 2.33 3.07 -6.15
CA TYR A 95 2.40 4.47 -5.71
C TYR A 95 1.16 5.30 -6.04
N PRO A 96 0.61 5.31 -7.28
CA PRO A 96 -0.60 6.09 -7.57
C PRO A 96 -1.77 5.71 -6.64
N THR A 97 -1.97 4.41 -6.45
CA THR A 97 -3.02 3.86 -5.60
C THR A 97 -2.83 4.23 -4.13
N LEU A 98 -1.62 4.09 -3.60
CA LEU A 98 -1.32 4.43 -2.19
C LEU A 98 -1.42 5.95 -1.95
N LEU A 99 -0.95 6.76 -2.89
CA LEU A 99 -0.99 8.21 -2.78
C LEU A 99 -2.42 8.77 -2.88
N LYS A 100 -3.32 8.11 -3.63
CA LYS A 100 -4.76 8.44 -3.64
C LYS A 100 -5.37 8.36 -2.23
N LEU A 101 -4.89 7.45 -1.38
CA LEU A 101 -5.39 7.28 -0.01
C LEU A 101 -5.09 8.46 0.91
N PHE A 102 -4.17 9.36 0.54
CA PHE A 102 -3.91 10.58 1.30
C PHE A 102 -5.03 11.63 1.19
N GLY A 103 -6.14 11.32 0.52
CA GLY A 103 -7.37 12.12 0.54
C GLY A 103 -8.03 12.21 1.93
N ARG A 104 -9.26 12.72 1.98
CA ARG A 104 -10.06 12.75 3.22
C ARG A 104 -10.68 11.38 3.47
N ILE A 105 -9.98 10.57 4.25
CA ILE A 105 -10.39 9.24 4.73
C ILE A 105 -9.91 9.10 6.19
N ASP A 106 -10.22 7.97 6.81
CA ASP A 106 -9.68 7.57 8.10
C ASP A 106 -8.16 7.81 8.21
N PRO A 107 -7.69 8.60 9.19
CA PRO A 107 -6.27 8.82 9.45
C PRO A 107 -5.45 7.53 9.60
N TYR A 108 -6.05 6.45 10.10
CA TYR A 108 -5.41 5.15 10.22
C TYR A 108 -5.11 4.54 8.84
N ILE A 109 -6.03 4.64 7.87
CA ILE A 109 -5.78 4.18 6.49
C ILE A 109 -4.66 5.02 5.84
N ILE A 110 -4.64 6.33 6.08
CA ILE A 110 -3.56 7.22 5.61
C ILE A 110 -2.21 6.76 6.16
N LYS A 111 -2.15 6.45 7.46
CA LYS A 111 -0.96 5.93 8.13
C LYS A 111 -0.47 4.64 7.48
N LEU A 112 -1.34 3.67 7.26
CA LEU A 112 -0.97 2.38 6.64
C LEU A 112 -0.48 2.55 5.20
N ALA A 113 -1.06 3.49 4.44
CA ALA A 113 -0.58 3.84 3.11
C ALA A 113 0.82 4.48 3.14
N ALA A 114 1.05 5.42 4.07
CA ALA A 114 2.36 6.06 4.24
C ALA A 114 3.45 5.06 4.65
N LEU A 115 3.13 4.12 5.55
CA LEU A 115 4.03 3.05 5.96
C LEU A 115 4.34 2.08 4.80
N SER A 116 3.34 1.78 3.97
CA SER A 116 3.54 0.95 2.78
C SER A 116 4.53 1.62 1.81
N ILE A 117 4.35 2.92 1.55
CA ILE A 117 5.29 3.71 0.73
C ILE A 117 6.69 3.70 1.35
N PHE A 118 6.80 3.93 2.68
CA PHE A 118 8.05 3.89 3.40
C PHE A 118 8.80 2.56 3.20
N ASN A 119 8.10 1.42 3.34
CA ASN A 119 8.71 0.10 3.18
C ASN A 119 9.21 -0.14 1.74
N ILE A 120 8.44 0.30 0.74
CA ILE A 120 8.83 0.16 -0.67
C ILE A 120 10.05 1.05 -0.98
N LEU A 121 10.10 2.29 -0.47
CA LEU A 121 11.26 3.17 -0.65
C LEU A 121 12.51 2.61 0.01
N GLY A 122 12.38 1.94 1.16
CA GLY A 122 13.48 1.24 1.83
C GLY A 122 14.10 0.11 1.00
N ALA A 123 13.46 -0.36 -0.07
CA ALA A 123 14.01 -1.36 -1.00
C ALA A 123 15.11 -0.80 -1.92
N GLY A 124 14.95 0.46 -2.36
CA GLY A 124 15.80 1.05 -3.38
C GLY A 124 17.15 1.52 -2.84
N ILE A 125 17.19 1.95 -1.58
CA ILE A 125 18.37 2.60 -0.96
C ILE A 125 19.60 1.69 -0.93
N ASN A 126 19.42 0.37 -0.84
CA ASN A 126 20.55 -0.57 -0.78
C ASN A 126 21.11 -0.96 -2.15
N ARG A 127 20.47 -0.54 -3.25
CA ARG A 127 20.72 -1.10 -4.59
C ARG A 127 21.30 -0.13 -5.60
N THR A 128 21.16 1.17 -5.38
CA THR A 128 21.70 2.21 -6.28
C THR A 128 22.80 3.00 -5.60
N PRO A 129 23.92 3.30 -6.30
CA PRO A 129 24.89 4.27 -5.83
C PRO A 129 24.23 5.61 -5.50
N ALA A 130 24.74 6.31 -4.49
CA ALA A 130 24.24 7.63 -4.10
C ALA A 130 24.32 8.69 -5.22
N SER A 131 25.10 8.44 -6.27
CA SER A 131 25.26 9.32 -7.44
C SER A 131 24.21 9.14 -8.53
N THR A 132 23.29 8.17 -8.40
CA THR A 132 22.24 7.89 -9.39
C THR A 132 20.87 8.00 -8.74
N PRO A 133 19.89 8.68 -9.38
CA PRO A 133 18.50 8.63 -8.94
C PRO A 133 18.05 7.17 -8.83
N HIS A 134 17.42 6.82 -7.71
CA HIS A 134 16.92 5.46 -7.53
C HIS A 134 15.56 5.28 -8.22
N PRO A 135 15.20 4.06 -8.66
CA PRO A 135 13.99 3.85 -9.46
C PRO A 135 12.68 4.37 -8.83
N PRO A 136 12.47 4.29 -7.50
CA PRO A 136 11.34 4.95 -6.87
C PRO A 136 11.25 6.47 -7.07
N PHE A 137 12.38 7.18 -7.06
CA PHE A 137 12.40 8.62 -7.34
C PHE A 137 11.90 8.93 -8.76
N GLU A 138 12.42 8.21 -9.76
CA GLU A 138 12.01 8.42 -11.16
C GLU A 138 10.52 8.16 -11.37
N VAL A 139 9.98 7.10 -10.78
CA VAL A 139 8.54 6.79 -10.85
C VAL A 139 7.72 7.89 -10.18
N MET A 140 8.08 8.30 -8.96
CA MET A 140 7.36 9.35 -8.23
C MET A 140 7.42 10.70 -8.95
N GLN A 141 8.56 11.01 -9.59
CA GLN A 141 8.73 12.21 -10.40
C GLN A 141 7.84 12.17 -11.65
N GLN A 142 7.80 11.03 -12.36
CA GLN A 142 6.94 10.87 -13.55
C GLN A 142 5.44 10.98 -13.23
N LEU A 143 5.04 10.55 -12.03
CA LEU A 143 3.67 10.66 -11.57
C LEU A 143 3.26 12.12 -11.26
N ASN A 144 4.22 13.04 -11.07
CA ASN A 144 3.98 14.39 -10.53
C ASN A 144 3.21 14.36 -9.19
N GLU A 145 3.37 13.30 -8.40
CA GLU A 145 2.60 13.10 -7.16
C GLU A 145 3.45 13.19 -5.89
N ILE A 146 4.73 13.55 -5.98
CA ILE A 146 5.60 13.80 -4.82
C ILE A 146 4.97 14.85 -3.90
N ASP A 147 4.27 15.83 -4.46
CA ASP A 147 3.54 16.86 -3.71
C ASP A 147 2.55 16.29 -2.70
N LYS A 148 1.98 15.10 -2.93
CA LYS A 148 1.07 14.47 -1.97
C LYS A 148 1.78 14.06 -0.67
N LEU A 149 3.07 13.67 -0.74
CA LEU A 149 3.88 13.42 0.46
C LEU A 149 4.17 14.73 1.21
N PHE A 150 4.49 15.81 0.48
CA PHE A 150 4.66 17.13 1.09
C PHE A 150 3.38 17.68 1.71
N MET A 151 2.22 17.43 1.09
CA MET A 151 0.91 17.78 1.64
C MET A 151 0.62 16.98 2.91
N LEU A 152 0.90 15.67 2.92
CA LEU A 152 0.73 14.82 4.09
C LEU A 152 1.61 15.30 5.26
N PHE A 153 2.88 15.64 4.99
CA PHE A 153 3.79 16.22 5.98
C PHE A 153 3.27 17.53 6.60
N LYS A 154 2.41 18.27 5.89
CA LYS A 154 1.84 19.55 6.36
C LYS A 154 0.45 19.41 6.98
N LYS A 155 -0.12 18.21 7.04
CA LYS A 155 -1.46 18.00 7.63
C LYS A 155 -1.44 18.19 9.14
N THR A 156 -2.58 18.63 9.67
CA THR A 156 -2.80 18.82 11.11
C THR A 156 -3.84 17.85 11.69
N ASP A 157 -4.45 17.04 10.83
CA ASP A 157 -5.54 16.10 11.14
C ASP A 157 -5.11 14.62 11.10
N VAL A 158 -3.79 14.36 11.13
CA VAL A 158 -3.18 13.03 11.26
C VAL A 158 -2.19 13.03 12.42
N ASP A 159 -1.83 11.86 12.91
CA ASP A 159 -0.88 11.73 14.02
C ASP A 159 0.57 12.08 13.60
N ASN A 160 1.39 12.49 14.57
CA ASN A 160 2.78 12.88 14.32
C ASN A 160 3.61 11.76 13.68
N TYR A 161 3.33 10.49 14.00
CA TYR A 161 4.08 9.38 13.43
C TYR A 161 3.81 9.23 11.93
N THR A 162 2.57 9.49 11.48
CA THR A 162 2.24 9.60 10.06
C THR A 162 2.97 10.76 9.38
N ILE A 163 3.05 11.93 10.03
CA ILE A 163 3.78 13.11 9.52
C ILE A 163 5.27 12.81 9.37
N ASP A 164 5.89 12.24 10.40
CA ASP A 164 7.30 11.86 10.40
C ASP A 164 7.59 10.81 9.33
N THR A 165 6.69 9.84 9.16
CA THR A 165 6.80 8.83 8.09
C THR A 165 6.80 9.49 6.71
N ALA A 166 5.93 10.48 6.47
CA ALA A 166 5.90 11.22 5.22
C ALA A 166 7.21 12.01 5.00
N ALA A 167 7.75 12.65 6.05
CA ALA A 167 9.03 13.36 5.98
C ALA A 167 10.18 12.41 5.63
N VAL A 168 10.23 11.22 6.23
CA VAL A 168 11.25 10.21 5.91
C VAL A 168 11.07 9.70 4.47
N CYS A 169 9.84 9.49 4.00
CA CYS A 169 9.59 9.14 2.60
C CYS A 169 10.13 10.20 1.63
N VAL A 170 9.92 11.49 1.92
CA VAL A 170 10.50 12.59 1.14
C VAL A 170 12.03 12.53 1.19
N GLY A 171 12.62 12.42 2.38
CA GLY A 171 14.08 12.33 2.53
C GLY A 171 14.71 11.05 1.95
N ARG A 172 13.92 10.00 1.70
CA ARG A 172 14.38 8.80 0.98
C ARG A 172 14.33 8.98 -0.53
N LEU A 173 13.52 9.90 -1.04
CA LEU A 173 13.40 10.17 -2.46
C LEU A 173 14.55 11.06 -2.98
N PHE A 174 15.06 11.96 -2.14
CA PHE A 174 16.13 12.94 -2.46
C PHE A 174 17.44 12.60 -1.75
#